data_AF-E9GV25-F1
#
_entry.id   AF-E9GV25-F1
#
_cell.length_a   1.000
_cell.length_b   1.000
_cell.length_c   1.000
_cell.angle_alpha   90.00
_cell.angle_beta   90.00
_cell.angle_gamma   90.00
#
_symmetry.space_group_name_H-M   'P 1'
#
loop_
_entity.id
_entity.type
_entity.pdbx_description
1 polymer ?
#
loop_
_entity_poly.entity_id
_entity_poly.type
_entity_poly.pdbx_seq_one_letter_code
_entity_poly.pdbx_strand_id
1 'polypeptide(L)'
;MKAVEEIGIKGTHTVLPSSTTQAEGYKLREAKQLLLDGVSGADILIVGIGQPNMVKGDWIKQGAVVIDCGINSIPDPTKASGSRLVGDVDFDTAKMKSSWITPVPGGVGPMTVAMLMKNTVIAAQKAADIEIARSQTRKNVMELADEI
;
A
#
# COMPACT_ATOMS: atom_id res chain seq x y z
N MET A 1 -3.74 -15.57 -4.99
CA MET A 1 -3.24 -16.21 -3.76
C MET A 1 -2.08 -17.17 -4.01
N LYS A 2 -2.20 -18.14 -4.94
CA LYS A 2 -1.09 -19.08 -5.24
C LYS A 2 0.29 -18.43 -5.45
N ALA A 3 0.34 -17.32 -6.20
CA ALA A 3 1.61 -16.62 -6.48
C ALA A 3 2.28 -15.93 -5.27
N VAL A 4 1.56 -15.67 -4.17
CA VAL A 4 2.12 -15.00 -2.97
C VAL A 4 2.59 -16.05 -1.95
N GLU A 5 1.90 -17.19 -1.87
CA GLU A 5 2.33 -18.33 -1.04
C GLU A 5 3.54 -19.05 -1.64
N GLU A 6 3.66 -19.12 -2.97
CA GLU A 6 4.81 -19.75 -3.68
C GLU A 6 6.16 -19.06 -3.42
N ILE A 7 6.16 -17.81 -2.98
CA ILE A 7 7.38 -17.05 -2.59
C ILE A 7 7.62 -17.03 -1.07
N GLY A 8 6.92 -17.88 -0.31
CA GLY A 8 7.15 -18.07 1.14
C GLY A 8 6.59 -16.95 2.03
N ILE A 9 5.78 -16.04 1.47
CA ILE A 9 5.15 -14.95 2.23
C ILE A 9 3.83 -15.47 2.81
N LYS A 10 3.73 -15.59 4.14
CA LYS A 10 2.46 -15.81 4.83
C LYS A 10 1.63 -14.53 4.80
N GLY A 11 0.74 -14.41 3.82
CA GLY A 11 -0.20 -13.29 3.72
C GLY A 11 -1.43 -13.53 4.60
N THR A 12 -1.66 -12.69 5.61
CA THR A 12 -2.96 -12.59 6.30
C THR A 12 -3.80 -11.51 5.61
N HIS A 13 -4.97 -11.88 5.10
CA HIS A 13 -5.90 -10.95 4.45
C HIS A 13 -7.04 -10.61 5.41
N THR A 14 -7.03 -9.40 5.96
CA THR A 14 -8.09 -8.89 6.83
C THR A 14 -8.98 -7.95 6.02
N VAL A 15 -10.18 -8.38 5.65
CA VAL A 15 -11.19 -7.52 5.03
C VAL A 15 -11.98 -6.82 6.12
N LEU A 16 -11.94 -5.49 6.14
CA LEU A 16 -12.88 -4.71 6.92
C LEU A 16 -14.25 -4.74 6.20
N PRO A 17 -15.36 -5.06 6.89
CA PRO A 17 -16.67 -5.06 6.27
C PRO A 17 -17.03 -3.65 5.79
N SER A 18 -17.52 -3.55 4.56
CA SER A 18 -17.79 -2.30 3.84
C SER A 18 -19.16 -1.68 4.15
N SER A 19 -19.98 -2.27 5.02
CA SER A 19 -21.29 -1.73 5.40
C SER A 19 -21.64 -1.95 6.87
N THR A 20 -22.30 -0.93 7.44
CA THR A 20 -22.81 -0.87 8.82
C THR A 20 -23.78 -2.01 9.16
N THR A 21 -24.41 -2.64 8.16
CA THR A 21 -25.39 -3.72 8.36
C THR A 21 -24.79 -5.07 8.76
N GLN A 22 -23.47 -5.29 8.61
CA GLN A 22 -22.79 -6.47 9.18
C GLN A 22 -22.14 -6.19 10.54
N ALA A 23 -22.21 -4.95 11.04
CA ALA A 23 -21.61 -4.55 12.31
C ALA A 23 -22.45 -4.95 13.55
N GLU A 24 -23.69 -5.41 13.37
CA GLU A 24 -24.57 -5.78 14.50
C GLU A 24 -24.13 -7.08 15.21
N GLY A 25 -23.23 -7.88 14.61
CA GLY A 25 -22.75 -9.14 15.19
C GLY A 25 -21.30 -9.14 15.72
N TYR A 26 -20.46 -8.17 15.32
CA TYR A 26 -19.09 -8.06 15.82
C TYR A 26 -19.02 -6.96 16.88
N LYS A 27 -18.58 -7.29 18.10
CA LYS A 27 -18.24 -6.25 19.06
C LYS A 27 -17.11 -5.43 18.45
N LEU A 28 -17.28 -4.12 18.30
CA LEU A 28 -16.27 -3.20 17.73
C LEU A 28 -14.84 -3.39 18.30
N ARG A 29 -14.73 -3.88 19.54
CA ARG A 29 -13.48 -4.25 20.19
C ARG A 29 -12.76 -5.42 19.51
N GLU A 30 -13.50 -6.45 19.07
CA GLU A 30 -12.95 -7.63 18.41
C GLU A 30 -12.45 -7.30 17.01
N ALA A 31 -13.21 -6.51 16.24
CA ALA A 31 -12.79 -6.04 14.92
C ALA A 31 -11.52 -5.18 14.99
N LYS A 32 -11.44 -4.29 15.98
CA LYS A 32 -10.22 -3.49 16.23
C LYS A 32 -9.03 -4.38 16.59
N GLN A 33 -9.23 -5.40 17.43
CA GLN A 33 -8.16 -6.30 17.82
C GLN A 33 -7.61 -7.08 16.62
N LEU A 34 -8.50 -7.64 15.79
CA LEU A 34 -8.10 -8.35 14.56
C LEU A 34 -7.28 -7.47 13.61
N LEU A 35 -7.65 -6.20 13.46
CA LEU A 35 -6.86 -5.23 12.69
C LEU A 35 -5.47 -5.02 13.31
N LEU A 36 -5.41 -4.78 14.62
CA LEU A 36 -4.13 -4.56 15.32
C LEU A 36 -3.20 -5.76 15.21
N ASP A 37 -3.74 -6.98 15.37
CA ASP A 37 -2.98 -8.22 15.28
C ASP A 37 -2.41 -8.39 13.86
N GLY A 38 -3.22 -8.11 12.84
CA GLY A 38 -2.77 -8.17 11.44
C GLY A 38 -1.69 -7.14 11.09
N VAL A 39 -1.84 -5.89 11.57
CA VAL A 39 -0.88 -4.82 11.29
C VAL A 39 0.44 -5.04 12.03
N SER A 40 0.40 -5.45 13.30
CA SER A 40 1.60 -5.65 14.12
C SER A 40 2.41 -6.91 13.75
N GLY A 41 1.79 -7.89 13.10
CA GLY A 41 2.46 -9.07 12.57
C GLY A 41 3.10 -8.90 11.19
N ALA A 42 2.74 -7.84 10.44
CA ALA A 42 3.08 -7.71 9.03
C ALA A 42 4.53 -7.24 8.78
N ASP A 43 5.28 -8.00 7.99
CA ASP A 43 6.57 -7.57 7.43
C ASP A 43 6.40 -6.59 6.26
N ILE A 44 5.34 -6.78 5.48
CA ILE A 44 4.91 -5.88 4.40
C ILE A 44 3.46 -5.51 4.66
N LEU A 45 3.21 -4.22 4.83
CA LEU A 45 1.89 -3.66 5.11
C LEU A 45 1.43 -2.81 3.92
N ILE A 46 0.33 -3.20 3.30
CA ILE A 46 -0.33 -2.44 2.22
C ILE A 46 -1.64 -1.90 2.75
N VAL A 47 -1.82 -0.57 2.72
CA VAL A 47 -2.96 0.12 3.31
C VAL A 47 -3.77 0.83 2.23
N GLY A 48 -5.09 0.62 2.23
CA GLY A 48 -6.03 1.23 1.29
C GLY A 48 -7.44 1.23 1.85
N ILE A 49 -7.63 1.98 2.92
CA ILE A 49 -8.86 2.08 3.73
C ILE A 49 -9.71 3.28 3.30
N GLY A 50 -9.09 4.37 2.86
CA GLY A 50 -9.78 5.64 2.57
C GLY A 50 -10.21 6.39 3.84
N GLN A 51 -9.36 6.34 4.88
CA GLN A 51 -9.55 7.05 6.14
C GLN A 51 -8.23 7.72 6.55
N PRO A 52 -8.18 9.07 6.62
CA PRO A 52 -6.93 9.79 6.79
C PRO A 52 -6.24 9.47 8.12
N ASN A 53 -4.97 9.08 8.06
CA ASN A 53 -4.12 8.80 9.23
C ASN A 53 -4.71 7.78 10.22
N MET A 54 -5.52 6.82 9.74
CA MET A 54 -6.11 5.77 10.58
C MET A 54 -5.05 4.84 11.15
N VAL A 55 -4.10 4.40 10.31
CA VAL A 55 -3.03 3.48 10.74
C VAL A 55 -1.95 4.29 11.46
N LYS A 56 -1.77 4.02 12.75
CA LYS A 56 -0.77 4.68 13.59
C LYS A 56 0.56 3.97 13.53
N GLY A 57 1.66 4.74 13.60
CA GLY A 57 3.02 4.19 13.64
C GLY A 57 3.17 3.10 14.71
N ASP A 58 2.58 3.29 15.90
CA ASP A 58 2.67 2.32 17.00
C ASP A 58 2.16 0.92 16.65
N TRP A 59 1.25 0.79 15.70
CA TRP A 59 0.70 -0.50 15.28
C TRP A 59 1.65 -1.26 14.35
N ILE A 60 2.57 -0.54 13.69
CA ILE A 60 3.45 -1.07 12.66
C ILE A 60 4.61 -1.83 13.32
N LYS A 61 4.90 -3.02 12.79
CA LYS A 61 6.06 -3.83 13.16
C LYS A 61 7.36 -3.08 12.85
N GLN A 62 8.32 -3.12 13.77
CA GLN A 62 9.63 -2.53 13.54
C GLN A 62 10.31 -3.16 12.32
N GLY A 63 10.80 -2.31 11.40
CA GLY A 63 11.45 -2.73 10.17
C GLY A 63 10.51 -3.13 9.03
N ALA A 64 9.19 -3.04 9.20
CA ALA A 64 8.24 -3.36 8.13
C ALA A 64 8.33 -2.40 6.94
N VAL A 65 7.97 -2.90 5.75
CA VAL A 65 7.77 -2.09 4.55
C VAL A 65 6.31 -1.67 4.46
N VAL A 66 6.05 -0.38 4.29
CA VAL A 66 4.70 0.19 4.30
C VAL A 66 4.38 0.83 2.94
N ILE A 67 3.29 0.38 2.34
CA ILE A 67 2.76 0.90 1.07
C ILE A 67 1.39 1.52 1.36
N ASP A 68 1.32 2.84 1.28
CA ASP A 68 0.11 3.64 1.51
C ASP A 68 -0.54 3.99 0.16
N CYS A 69 -1.63 3.29 -0.13
CA CYS A 69 -2.48 3.52 -1.30
C CYS A 69 -3.60 4.54 -1.02
N GLY A 70 -3.70 5.05 0.21
CA GLY A 70 -4.71 5.99 0.63
C GLY A 70 -4.55 7.34 -0.05
N ILE A 71 -5.66 7.92 -0.51
CA ILE A 71 -5.71 9.28 -1.04
C ILE A 71 -6.90 9.97 -0.40
N ASN A 72 -6.63 10.77 0.62
CA ASN A 72 -7.62 11.53 1.36
C ASN A 72 -7.32 13.03 1.22
N SER A 73 -8.32 13.81 0.84
CA SER A 73 -8.21 15.28 0.79
C SER A 73 -8.69 15.87 2.11
N ILE A 74 -7.84 16.66 2.76
CA ILE A 74 -8.19 17.35 4.01
C ILE A 74 -8.01 18.87 3.83
N PRO A 75 -8.84 19.70 4.49
CA PRO A 75 -8.70 21.15 4.42
C PRO A 75 -7.33 21.64 4.88
N ASP A 76 -6.74 22.54 4.11
CA ASP A 76 -5.46 23.20 4.43
C ASP A 76 -5.43 24.59 3.79
N PRO A 77 -5.62 25.67 4.59
CA PRO A 77 -5.64 27.04 4.07
C PRO A 77 -4.28 27.52 3.58
N THR A 78 -3.19 26.79 3.86
CA THR A 78 -1.85 27.16 3.40
C THR A 78 -1.58 26.73 1.95
N LYS A 79 -2.43 25.87 1.38
CA LYS A 79 -2.33 25.40 -0.01
C LYS A 79 -3.26 26.22 -0.91
N ALA A 80 -2.80 26.48 -2.14
CA ALA A 80 -3.61 27.19 -3.15
C ALA A 80 -4.94 26.47 -3.48
N SER A 81 -4.98 25.14 -3.36
CA SER A 81 -6.17 24.31 -3.51
C SER A 81 -7.14 24.35 -2.33
N GLY A 82 -6.78 25.02 -1.21
CA GLY A 82 -7.52 24.97 0.06
C GLY A 82 -7.52 23.61 0.75
N SER A 83 -6.74 22.65 0.24
CA SER A 83 -6.68 21.27 0.72
C SER A 83 -5.32 20.65 0.44
N ARG A 84 -4.95 19.66 1.26
CA ARG A 84 -3.76 18.81 1.04
C ARG A 84 -4.17 17.34 0.99
N LEU A 85 -3.37 16.55 0.26
CA LEU A 85 -3.53 15.11 0.21
C LEU A 85 -2.76 14.45 1.35
N VAL A 86 -3.39 13.47 1.99
CA VAL A 86 -2.80 12.61 3.00
C VAL A 86 -3.19 11.16 2.76
N GLY A 87 -2.33 10.25 3.23
CA GLY A 87 -2.57 8.82 3.13
C GLY A 87 -3.46 8.28 4.24
N ASP A 88 -3.62 6.96 4.26
CA ASP A 88 -4.31 6.26 5.33
C ASP A 88 -3.41 6.02 6.55
N VAL A 89 -2.09 6.15 6.35
CA VAL A 89 -1.06 5.98 7.37
C VAL A 89 -0.61 7.33 7.91
N ASP A 90 -0.46 7.40 9.23
CA ASP A 90 0.20 8.51 9.90
C ASP A 90 1.71 8.49 9.57
N PHE A 91 2.09 9.17 8.49
CA PHE A 91 3.40 9.05 7.86
C PHE A 91 4.56 9.38 8.82
N ASP A 92 4.43 10.45 9.61
CA ASP A 92 5.51 10.91 10.49
C ASP A 92 5.84 9.88 11.56
N THR A 93 4.82 9.29 12.17
CA THR A 93 5.00 8.24 13.18
C THR A 93 5.41 6.91 12.56
N ALA A 94 4.87 6.56 11.40
CA ALA A 94 5.18 5.31 10.71
C ALA A 94 6.61 5.26 10.14
N LYS A 95 7.14 6.41 9.68
CA LYS A 95 8.52 6.54 9.18
C LYS A 95 9.56 6.18 10.25
N MET A 96 9.25 6.39 11.53
CA MET A 96 10.18 6.08 12.62
C MET A 96 10.31 4.57 12.89
N LYS A 97 9.32 3.77 12.48
CA LYS A 97 9.27 2.32 12.72
C LYS A 97 9.54 1.47 11.48
N SER A 98 9.08 1.94 10.32
CA SER A 98 9.23 1.23 9.04
C SER A 98 10.67 1.27 8.51
N SER A 99 11.06 0.25 7.76
CA SER A 99 12.30 0.28 6.98
C SER A 99 12.13 1.11 5.70
N TRP A 100 10.96 1.01 5.08
CA TRP A 100 10.56 1.77 3.90
C TRP A 100 9.09 2.15 4.01
N ILE A 101 8.76 3.36 3.57
CA ILE A 101 7.38 3.86 3.54
C ILE A 101 7.14 4.73 2.31
N THR A 102 6.00 4.55 1.64
CA THR A 102 5.61 5.40 0.52
C THR A 102 4.94 6.69 1.02
N PRO A 103 5.36 7.88 0.56
CA PRO A 103 4.71 9.14 0.93
C PRO A 103 3.38 9.33 0.18
N VAL A 104 2.47 10.08 0.79
CA VAL A 104 1.27 10.58 0.12
C VAL A 104 1.24 12.11 0.25
N PRO A 105 1.25 12.87 -0.85
CA PRO A 105 1.33 12.42 -2.26
C PRO A 105 2.74 11.93 -2.66
N GLY A 106 2.85 11.33 -3.86
CA GLY A 106 4.13 11.00 -4.49
C GLY A 106 4.54 9.52 -4.43
N GLY A 107 3.81 8.69 -3.69
CA GLY A 107 4.03 7.24 -3.60
C GLY A 107 3.28 6.45 -4.68
N VAL A 108 2.15 5.84 -4.30
CA VAL A 108 1.43 4.88 -5.15
C VAL A 108 0.78 5.52 -6.38
N GLY A 109 0.31 6.77 -6.26
CA GLY A 109 -0.41 7.47 -7.34
C GLY A 109 0.33 7.52 -8.69
N PRO A 110 1.57 8.05 -8.76
CA PRO A 110 2.37 8.05 -9.99
C PRO A 110 2.59 6.65 -10.58
N MET A 111 2.78 5.65 -9.72
CA MET A 111 2.94 4.25 -10.14
C MET A 111 1.67 3.69 -10.79
N THR A 112 0.47 4.09 -10.32
CA THR A 112 -0.81 3.67 -10.93
C THR A 112 -0.89 4.07 -12.40
N VAL A 113 -0.50 5.30 -12.75
CA VAL A 113 -0.49 5.77 -14.15
C VAL A 113 0.54 5.00 -14.97
N ALA A 114 1.76 4.83 -14.45
CA ALA A 114 2.81 4.08 -15.14
C ALA A 114 2.39 2.62 -15.41
N MET A 115 1.76 1.96 -14.43
CA MET A 115 1.28 0.59 -14.58
C MET A 115 0.10 0.46 -15.54
N LEU A 116 -0.80 1.45 -15.58
CA LEU A 116 -1.83 1.52 -16.61
C LEU A 116 -1.20 1.55 -18.01
N MET A 117 -0.25 2.46 -18.25
CA MET A 117 0.41 2.57 -19.55
C MET A 117 1.17 1.30 -19.94
N LYS A 118 1.90 0.70 -18.99
CA LYS A 118 2.57 -0.58 -19.18
C LYS A 118 1.58 -1.68 -19.58
N ASN A 119 0.45 -1.79 -18.88
CA ASN A 119 -0.57 -2.79 -19.16
C ASN A 119 -1.23 -2.54 -20.53
N THR A 120 -1.47 -1.29 -20.91
CA THR A 120 -1.97 -0.92 -22.24
C THR A 120 -1.01 -1.34 -23.34
N VAL A 121 0.29 -1.09 -23.17
CA VAL A 121 1.33 -1.49 -24.13
C VAL A 121 1.39 -3.02 -24.27
N ILE A 122 1.35 -3.75 -23.15
CA ILE A 122 1.31 -5.23 -23.16
C ILE A 122 0.04 -5.74 -23.87
N ALA A 123 -1.11 -5.11 -23.66
CA ALA A 123 -2.35 -5.49 -24.32
C ALA A 123 -2.30 -5.23 -25.84
N ALA A 124 -1.79 -4.07 -26.26
CA ALA A 124 -1.63 -3.73 -27.67
C ALA A 124 -0.67 -4.69 -28.40
N GLN A 125 0.41 -5.09 -27.74
CA GLN A 125 1.35 -6.10 -28.26
C GLN A 125 0.68 -7.44 -28.50
N LYS A 126 -0.07 -7.93 -27.50
CA LYS A 126 -0.81 -9.19 -27.61
C LYS A 126 -1.85 -9.14 -28.73
N ALA A 127 -2.49 -7.99 -28.93
CA ALA A 127 -3.44 -7.82 -30.02
C ALA A 127 -2.78 -7.76 -31.42
N ALA A 128 -1.50 -7.41 -31.47
CA ALA A 128 -0.72 -7.28 -32.71
C ALA A 128 0.26 -8.44 -32.95
N ASP A 129 0.26 -9.47 -32.09
CA ASP A 129 1.25 -10.57 -32.08
C ASP A 129 2.72 -10.10 -32.10
N ILE A 130 3.00 -8.98 -31.41
CA ILE A 130 4.36 -8.42 -31.28
C ILE A 130 4.97 -8.86 -29.95
N GLU A 131 6.12 -9.53 -30.01
CA GLU A 131 6.93 -9.84 -28.82
C GLU A 131 7.98 -8.75 -28.58
N ILE A 132 7.95 -8.09 -27.42
CA ILE A 132 9.08 -7.26 -27.00
C ILE A 132 10.11 -8.16 -26.32
N ALA A 133 11.36 -8.12 -26.83
CA ALA A 133 12.51 -8.67 -26.14
C ALA A 133 12.56 -8.11 -24.71
N ARG A 134 12.39 -8.98 -23.71
CA ARG A 134 12.46 -8.57 -22.30
C ARG A 134 13.85 -7.99 -22.04
N SER A 135 13.92 -6.67 -21.89
CA SER A 135 15.15 -6.01 -21.44
C SER A 135 15.62 -6.67 -20.15
N GLN A 136 16.90 -7.06 -20.11
CA GLN A 136 17.57 -7.78 -19.03
C GLN A 136 17.75 -6.96 -17.74
N THR A 137 16.78 -6.13 -17.36
CA THR A 137 16.79 -5.38 -16.09
C THR A 137 16.08 -6.14 -14.97
N ARG A 138 16.32 -7.46 -14.87
CA ARG A 138 16.23 -8.12 -13.57
C ARG A 138 17.58 -7.91 -12.86
N LYS A 139 17.85 -6.68 -12.41
CA LYS A 139 18.71 -6.55 -11.22
C LYS A 139 17.87 -7.12 -10.08
N ASN A 140 18.43 -8.03 -9.30
CA ASN A 140 17.74 -8.50 -8.10
C ASN A 140 17.55 -7.29 -7.18
N VAL A 141 16.45 -7.23 -6.41
CA VAL A 141 16.16 -6.11 -5.49
C VAL A 141 17.35 -5.80 -4.58
N MET A 142 18.15 -6.82 -4.24
CA MET A 142 19.38 -6.72 -3.48
C MET A 142 20.49 -5.94 -4.19
N GLU A 143 20.66 -6.09 -5.51
CA GLU A 143 21.70 -5.36 -6.27
C GLU A 143 21.38 -3.87 -6.45
N LEU A 144 20.10 -3.50 -6.33
CA LEU A 144 19.67 -2.10 -6.43
C LEU A 144 19.81 -1.36 -5.08
N ALA A 145 19.80 -2.09 -3.97
CA ALA A 145 19.97 -1.52 -2.62
C ALA A 145 21.42 -1.10 -2.33
N ASP A 146 22.40 -1.69 -3.02
CA ASP A 146 23.82 -1.36 -2.88
C ASP A 146 24.25 -0.10 -3.66
N GLU A 147 23.36 0.49 -4.48
CA GLU A 147 23.62 1.68 -5.31
C GLU A 147 22.99 2.98 -4.73
N ILE A 148 22.39 2.93 -3.53
CA ILE A 148 21.74 4.08 -2.85
C ILE A 148 22.32 4.25 -1.45
#